data_AF-A0A7C5XL35-F1
#
_entry.id   AF-A0A7C5XL35-F1
#
_cell.length_a   1.000
_cell.length_b   1.000
_cell.length_c   1.000
_cell.angle_alpha   90.00
_cell.angle_beta   90.00
_cell.angle_gamma   90.00
#
_symmetry.space_group_name_H-M   'P 1'
#
loop_
_entity.id
_entity.type
_entity.pdbx_description
1 polymer ?
#
loop_
_entity_poly.entity_id
_entity_poly.type
_entity_poly.pdbx_seq_one_letter_code
_entity_poly.pdbx_strand_id
1 'polypeptide(L)' 'MVSRIGREVELSPVELGSQTAKRVEINLASGSPDPRVMPVKEIKEAYDYVLEEFGPKALFYPGAGGQEVLVK' A
#
# COMPACT_ATOMS: atom_id res chain seq x y z
N MET A 1 19.54 16.34 16.87
CA MET A 1 18.93 17.67 16.64
C MET A 1 17.88 17.47 15.56
N VAL A 2 16.61 17.79 15.82
CA VAL A 2 15.51 17.58 14.87
C VAL A 2 15.17 18.91 14.21
N SER A 3 14.94 18.93 12.90
CA SER A 3 14.54 20.14 12.15
C SER A 3 13.20 20.68 12.68
N ARG A 4 12.88 21.95 12.37
CA ARG A 4 11.56 22.53 12.70
C ARG A 4 10.42 21.66 12.18
N ILE A 5 10.50 21.23 10.92
CA ILE A 5 9.49 20.38 10.26
C ILE A 5 9.34 19.05 11.00
N GLY A 6 10.45 18.42 11.39
CA GLY A 6 10.39 17.15 12.11
C GLY A 6 9.74 17.24 13.50
N ARG A 7 9.63 18.44 14.10
CA ARG A 7 8.89 18.64 15.36
C ARG A 7 7.38 18.75 15.15
N GLU A 8 6.93 19.01 13.94
CA GLU A 8 5.51 19.17 13.57
C GLU A 8 4.90 17.84 13.06
N VAL A 9 5.71 16.79 12.91
CA VAL A 9 5.23 15.46 12.51
C VAL A 9 4.70 14.72 13.72
N GLU A 10 3.43 14.32 13.66
CA GLU A 10 2.76 13.57 14.72
C GLU A 10 2.27 12.21 14.21
N LEU A 11 2.03 11.29 15.15
CA LEU A 11 1.38 10.01 14.83
C LEU A 11 -0.08 10.25 14.45
N SER A 12 -0.55 9.53 13.43
CA SER A 12 -1.95 9.60 13.02
C SER A 12 -2.87 9.15 14.17
N PRO A 13 -3.84 9.98 14.59
CA PRO A 13 -4.85 9.57 15.58
C PRO A 13 -5.67 8.36 15.12
N VAL A 14 -5.85 8.19 13.81
CA VAL A 14 -6.55 7.04 13.21
C VAL A 14 -5.77 5.74 13.41
N GLU A 15 -4.44 5.80 13.38
CA GLU A 15 -3.60 4.63 13.64
C GLU A 15 -3.71 4.21 15.11
N LEU A 16 -3.70 5.16 16.04
CA LEU A 16 -3.90 4.89 17.47
C LEU A 16 -5.27 4.25 17.75
N GLY A 17 -6.33 4.76 17.09
CA GLY A 17 -7.66 4.18 17.14
C GLY A 17 -7.72 2.77 16.52
N SER A 18 -7.09 2.58 15.36
CA SER A 18 -7.05 1.30 14.66
C SER A 18 -6.35 0.20 15.47
N GLN A 19 -5.27 0.53 16.18
CA GLN A 19 -4.58 -0.43 17.05
C GLN A 19 -5.46 -0.91 18.20
N THR A 20 -6.24 -0.01 18.79
CA THR A 20 -7.21 -0.33 19.84
C THR A 20 -8.34 -1.20 19.30
N ALA A 21 -8.86 -0.84 18.12
CA ALA A 21 -10.00 -1.49 17.49
C ALA A 21 -9.70 -2.92 16.95
N LYS A 22 -8.44 -3.35 16.89
CA LYS A 22 -8.09 -4.76 16.57
C LYS A 22 -8.55 -5.76 17.63
N ARG A 23 -8.83 -5.31 18.85
CA ARG A 23 -9.15 -6.16 20.01
C ARG A 23 -10.62 -6.14 20.41
N VAL A 24 -11.45 -5.37 19.70
CA VAL A 24 -12.88 -5.28 19.98
C VAL A 24 -13.66 -6.31 19.17
N GLU A 25 -14.81 -6.74 19.69
CA GLU A 25 -15.67 -7.74 19.04
C GLU A 25 -16.27 -7.21 17.73
N ILE A 26 -16.67 -5.94 17.71
CA ILE A 26 -17.22 -5.26 16.52
C ILE A 26 -16.41 -3.99 16.27
N ASN A 27 -15.71 -3.95 15.14
CA ASN A 27 -14.90 -2.81 14.73
C ASN A 27 -15.60 -2.05 13.58
N LEU A 28 -16.11 -0.85 13.88
CA LEU A 28 -16.68 0.08 12.89
C LEU A 28 -15.74 1.25 12.56
N ALA A 29 -14.52 1.22 13.09
CA ALA A 29 -13.53 2.29 12.99
C ALA A 29 -12.45 2.00 11.95
N SER A 30 -12.28 0.75 11.50
CA SER A 30 -11.32 0.42 10.45
C SER A 30 -11.76 0.95 9.09
N GLY A 31 -10.92 1.76 8.45
CA GLY A 31 -11.14 2.26 7.09
C GLY A 31 -10.67 1.32 5.98
N SER A 32 -10.31 0.07 6.30
CA SER A 32 -9.79 -0.90 5.34
C SER A 32 -10.93 -1.60 4.57
N PRO A 33 -10.75 -1.88 3.27
CA PRO A 33 -11.72 -2.68 2.53
C PRO A 33 -11.79 -4.12 3.05
N ASP A 34 -12.90 -4.80 2.80
CA ASP A 34 -13.07 -6.21 3.13
C ASP A 34 -12.05 -7.08 2.37
N PRO A 35 -11.19 -7.86 3.05
CA PRO A 35 -10.22 -8.72 2.36
C PRO A 35 -10.84 -9.73 1.40
N ARG A 36 -12.10 -10.12 1.62
CA ARG A 36 -12.83 -11.09 0.77
C ARG A 36 -13.15 -10.56 -0.63
N VAL A 37 -13.14 -9.24 -0.81
CA VAL A 37 -13.34 -8.62 -2.13
C VAL A 37 -12.03 -8.37 -2.87
N MET A 38 -10.87 -8.74 -2.28
CA MET A 38 -9.59 -8.58 -2.95
C MET A 38 -9.45 -9.60 -4.09
N PRO A 39 -9.08 -9.17 -5.31
CA PRO A 39 -8.96 -10.03 -6.48
C PRO A 39 -7.60 -10.76 -6.47
N VAL A 40 -7.41 -11.67 -5.50
CA VAL A 40 -6.11 -12.34 -5.25
C VAL A 40 -5.64 -13.14 -6.47
N LYS A 41 -6.58 -13.76 -7.19
CA LYS A 41 -6.28 -14.56 -8.38
C LYS A 41 -5.75 -13.67 -9.51
N GLU A 42 -6.44 -12.57 -9.78
CA GLU A 42 -6.10 -11.62 -10.84
C GLU A 42 -4.77 -10.91 -10.54
N ILE A 43 -4.52 -10.59 -9.26
CA ILE A 43 -3.21 -10.06 -8.82
C ILE A 43 -2.11 -11.07 -9.15
N LYS A 44 -2.31 -12.35 -8.83
CA LYS A 44 -1.32 -13.38 -9.15
C LYS A 44 -1.08 -13.51 -10.65
N GLU A 45 -2.14 -13.56 -11.44
CA GLU A 45 -2.05 -13.67 -12.90
C GLU A 45 -1.35 -12.44 -13.50
N ALA A 46 -1.61 -11.24 -12.99
CA ALA A 46 -0.93 -10.03 -13.40
C ALA A 46 0.58 -10.05 -13.09
N TYR A 47 0.98 -10.62 -11.94
CA TYR A 47 2.40 -10.81 -11.61
C TYR A 47 3.08 -11.76 -12.60
N ASP A 48 2.44 -12.90 -12.87
CA ASP A 48 2.97 -13.90 -13.80
C ASP A 48 3.13 -13.26 -15.20
N TYR A 49 2.11 -12.53 -15.69
CA TYR A 49 2.17 -11.77 -16.95
C TYR A 49 3.31 -10.73 -16.98
N VAL A 50 3.49 -9.94 -15.91
CA VAL A 50 4.53 -8.90 -15.88
C VAL A 50 5.92 -9.53 -15.99
N LEU A 51 6.14 -10.65 -15.31
CA LEU A 51 7.42 -11.37 -15.35
C LEU A 51 7.67 -12.01 -16.72
N GLU A 52 6.63 -12.55 -17.37
CA GLU A 52 6.74 -13.16 -18.70
C GLU A 52 7.02 -12.11 -19.79
N GLU A 53 6.29 -11.00 -19.81
CA GLU A 53 6.37 -10.01 -20.88
C GLU A 53 7.54 -9.04 -20.74
N PHE A 54 7.81 -8.58 -19.51
CA PHE A 54 8.81 -7.53 -19.27
C PHE A 54 10.11 -8.09 -18.70
N GLY A 55 10.09 -9.33 -18.19
CA GLY A 55 11.26 -10.02 -17.67
C GLY A 55 11.98 -9.22 -16.58
N PRO A 56 13.32 -9.25 -16.55
CA PRO A 56 14.10 -8.54 -15.55
C PRO A 56 13.85 -7.04 -15.49
N LYS A 57 13.42 -6.39 -16.60
CA LYS A 57 13.18 -4.93 -16.64
C LYS A 57 12.14 -4.47 -15.63
N ALA A 58 11.13 -5.31 -15.35
CA ALA A 58 10.11 -5.02 -14.34
C ALA A 58 10.67 -5.00 -12.91
N LEU A 59 11.85 -5.59 -12.68
CA LEU A 59 12.49 -5.72 -11.37
C LEU A 59 13.62 -4.70 -11.13
N PHE A 60 13.97 -3.90 -12.14
CA PHE A 60 14.94 -2.83 -12.00
C PHE A 60 14.28 -1.54 -11.47
N TYR A 61 15.12 -0.68 -10.91
CA TYR A 61 14.67 0.63 -10.44
C TYR A 61 13.99 1.42 -11.56
N PRO A 62 12.74 1.86 -11.37
CA PRO A 62 12.14 2.82 -12.28
C PRO A 62 12.79 4.19 -12.09
N GLY A 63 12.66 5.05 -13.09
CA GLY A 63 12.89 6.49 -12.90
C GLY A 63 11.89 7.07 -11.89
N ALA A 64 12.19 8.26 -11.36
CA ALA A 64 11.34 8.92 -10.35
C ALA A 64 9.90 9.20 -10.82
N GLY A 65 9.65 9.19 -12.14
CA GLY A 65 8.32 9.36 -12.72
C GLY A 65 7.44 8.11 -12.70
N GLY A 66 7.95 6.95 -12.28
CA GLY A 66 7.22 5.67 -12.35
C GLY A 66 7.33 4.99 -13.71
N GLN A 67 6.48 3.99 -13.94
CA GLN A 67 6.44 3.23 -15.20
C GLN A 67 5.52 3.95 -16.20
N GLU A 68 6.03 4.32 -17.38
CA GLU A 68 5.27 5.10 -18.39
C GLU A 68 3.91 4.48 -18.72
N VAL A 69 3.82 3.15 -18.76
CA VAL A 69 2.58 2.42 -19.07
C VAL A 69 1.49 2.58 -18.01
N LEU A 70 1.82 3.00 -16.79
CA LEU A 70 0.90 3.18 -15.66
C LEU A 70 0.57 4.64 -15.34
N VAL A 71 1.36 5.59 -15.83
CA VAL A 71 1.31 7.02 -15.43
C VAL A 71 0.31 7.83 -16.28
N LYS A 72 -0.42 7.19 -17.21
CA LYS A 72 -1.36 7.85 -18.14
C LYS A 72 -2.41 8.74 -17.46
#